data_AF-A0A7Y5U320-F1
#
_entry.id   AF-A0A7Y5U320-F1
#
_cell.length_a   1.000
_cell.length_b   1.000
_cell.length_c   1.000
_cell.angle_alpha   90.00
_cell.angle_beta   90.00
_cell.angle_gamma   90.00
#
_symmetry.space_group_name_H-M   'P 1'
#
loop_
_entity.id
_entity.type
_entity.pdbx_description
1 polymer ?
#
loop_
_entity_poly.entity_id
_entity_poly.type
_entity_poly.pdbx_seq_one_letter_code
_entity_poly.pdbx_strand_id
1 'polypeptide(L)'
;MHLSNTRRGLAIAALAIACACAGRSQGPPPAAAPGGGASGTLRHTHENLNAVLWMQTAAEYEASAIQAYRLAQLQLDAALADPSWTAAVEQTEVSGPPAVVLDLDETVLDNSAFEARLAADGAPYTEDAWNRWAEERKAGAVPGALEFLRYAASRGVTPFYVTNRDHRVEGATRDVLARLGVPVSADRDVVLARHENGWDASDKSSRRQAIAATHRILLLIGDNFEDSSAARGRASRTATGCCSSTTRSGDGSGSCCRTRPTDPGRRPSRSAPRNRRMPPRSRRSTAP
;
A
#
# COMPACT_ATOMS: atom_id res chain seq x y z
N MET A 1 -48.53 34.01 42.48
CA MET A 1 -47.95 32.69 42.76
C MET A 1 -46.56 32.65 42.16
N HIS A 2 -45.55 32.87 42.99
CA HIS A 2 -44.13 32.71 42.67
C HIS A 2 -43.75 31.24 42.85
N LEU A 3 -43.16 30.60 41.84
CA LEU A 3 -42.32 29.41 42.06
C LEU A 3 -41.03 29.55 41.25
N SER A 4 -39.95 29.69 42.03
CA SER A 4 -38.55 29.74 41.66
C SER A 4 -38.03 28.35 41.29
N ASN A 5 -37.33 28.25 40.16
CA ASN A 5 -36.70 27.01 39.71
C ASN A 5 -35.24 26.97 40.21
N THR A 6 -34.99 26.17 41.23
CA THR A 6 -33.68 25.98 41.87
C THR A 6 -32.81 25.00 41.08
N ARG A 7 -31.69 25.50 40.53
CA ARG A 7 -30.63 24.68 39.93
C ARG A 7 -29.90 23.90 41.03
N ARG A 8 -30.03 22.57 41.06
CA ARG A 8 -29.22 21.69 41.90
C ARG A 8 -27.94 21.33 41.15
N GLY A 9 -26.80 21.85 41.62
CA GLY A 9 -25.47 21.48 41.16
C GLY A 9 -25.11 20.07 41.64
N LEU A 10 -24.65 19.21 40.73
CA LEU A 10 -24.02 17.94 41.05
C LEU A 10 -22.55 18.23 41.41
N ALA A 11 -22.18 17.98 42.66
CA ALA A 11 -20.79 17.99 43.11
C ALA A 11 -20.12 16.66 42.68
N ILE A 12 -19.09 16.74 41.85
CA ILE A 12 -18.22 15.61 41.49
C ILE A 12 -17.20 15.45 42.63
N ALA A 13 -17.33 14.38 43.40
CA ALA A 13 -16.35 14.00 44.41
C ALA A 13 -15.14 13.35 43.73
N ALA A 14 -13.99 14.04 43.75
CA ALA A 14 -12.72 13.50 43.29
C ALA A 14 -12.15 12.54 44.34
N LEU A 15 -12.10 11.25 44.03
CA LEU A 15 -11.48 10.22 44.86
C LEU A 15 -9.96 10.21 44.60
N ALA A 16 -9.19 10.82 45.50
CA ALA A 16 -7.73 10.76 45.48
C ALA A 16 -7.26 9.38 46.02
N ILE A 17 -6.75 8.53 45.13
CA ILE A 17 -6.06 7.29 45.51
C ILE A 17 -4.64 7.66 45.91
N ALA A 18 -4.36 7.65 47.21
CA ALA A 18 -3.01 7.79 47.75
C ALA A 18 -2.22 6.50 47.49
N CYS A 19 -1.22 6.58 46.61
CA CYS A 19 -0.27 5.51 46.37
C CYS A 19 0.74 5.49 47.52
N ALA A 20 0.57 4.57 48.47
CA ALA A 20 1.56 4.32 49.52
C ALA A 20 2.75 3.55 48.91
N CYS A 21 3.83 4.28 48.59
CA CYS A 21 5.11 3.68 48.25
C CYS A 21 5.75 3.09 49.52
N ALA A 22 5.38 1.85 49.87
CA ALA A 22 6.17 1.05 50.79
C ALA A 22 7.45 0.61 50.07
N GLY A 23 8.60 1.15 50.49
CA GLY A 23 9.91 0.78 49.97
C GLY A 23 10.18 -0.71 50.19
N ARG A 24 10.22 -1.48 49.11
CA ARG A 24 10.75 -2.86 49.14
C ARG A 24 12.27 -2.78 49.17
N SER A 25 12.88 -3.30 50.24
CA SER A 25 14.30 -3.64 50.24
C SER A 25 14.56 -4.69 49.17
N GLN A 26 15.48 -4.40 48.25
CA GLN A 26 15.98 -5.40 47.32
C GLN A 26 16.90 -6.34 48.09
N GLY A 27 16.49 -7.61 48.26
CA GLY A 27 17.41 -8.67 48.66
C GLY A 27 18.48 -8.90 47.58
N PRO A 28 19.62 -9.51 47.93
CA PRO A 28 20.68 -9.79 46.97
C PRO A 28 20.16 -10.62 45.78
N PRO A 29 20.64 -10.36 44.55
CA PRO A 29 20.18 -11.07 43.37
C PRO A 29 20.42 -12.58 43.52
N PRO A 30 19.47 -13.43 43.09
CA PRO A 30 19.67 -14.87 43.11
C PRO A 30 20.85 -15.25 42.22
N ALA A 31 21.67 -16.20 42.69
CA ALA A 31 22.81 -16.72 41.95
C ALA A 31 22.37 -17.22 40.57
N ALA A 32 23.14 -16.84 39.54
CA ALA A 32 22.89 -17.24 38.17
C ALA A 32 22.81 -18.78 38.06
N ALA A 33 21.67 -19.28 37.59
CA ALA A 33 21.52 -20.69 37.27
C ALA A 33 22.55 -21.09 36.20
N PRO A 34 23.12 -22.30 36.26
CA PRO A 34 24.09 -22.76 35.27
C PRO A 34 23.44 -22.74 33.89
N GLY A 35 24.13 -22.10 32.94
CA GLY A 35 23.70 -21.95 31.55
C GLY A 35 23.52 -23.32 30.90
N GLY A 36 22.28 -23.81 30.93
CA GLY A 36 21.85 -24.87 30.04
C GLY A 36 21.99 -24.36 28.62
N GLY A 37 22.94 -24.92 27.88
CA GLY A 37 23.06 -24.69 26.45
C GLY A 37 21.73 -25.07 25.80
N ALA A 38 20.90 -24.06 25.52
CA ALA A 38 19.78 -24.21 24.63
C ALA A 38 20.37 -24.51 23.27
N SER A 39 20.53 -25.80 22.97
CA SER A 39 20.61 -26.28 21.60
C SER A 39 19.31 -25.80 20.96
N GLY A 40 19.40 -24.65 20.27
CA GLY A 40 18.25 -24.00 19.67
C GLY A 40 17.75 -24.88 18.56
N THR A 41 16.83 -25.80 18.86
CA THR A 41 15.93 -26.34 17.86
C THR A 41 15.30 -25.16 17.15
N LEU A 42 15.69 -24.93 15.90
CA LEU A 42 15.03 -23.98 15.00
C LEU A 42 13.53 -24.29 15.09
N ARG A 43 12.76 -23.37 15.69
CA ARG A 43 11.32 -23.47 15.59
C ARG A 43 11.01 -23.19 14.14
N HIS A 44 10.53 -24.20 13.41
CA HIS A 44 9.88 -23.99 12.13
C HIS A 44 8.57 -23.25 12.42
N THR A 45 8.62 -21.93 12.39
CA THR A 45 7.44 -21.10 12.55
C THR A 45 6.86 -20.83 11.18
N HIS A 46 5.59 -21.16 10.98
CA HIS A 46 4.86 -20.83 9.76
C HIS A 46 4.30 -19.40 9.90
N GLU A 47 5.19 -18.40 9.96
CA GLU A 47 4.80 -17.02 10.27
C GLU A 47 3.76 -16.45 9.29
N ASN A 48 3.75 -16.93 8.03
CA ASN A 48 2.81 -16.50 7.01
C ASN A 48 1.50 -17.32 6.96
N LEU A 49 1.39 -18.44 7.70
CA LEU A 49 0.28 -19.39 7.55
C LEU A 49 -1.09 -18.75 7.80
N ASN A 50 -1.22 -17.98 8.88
CA ASN A 50 -2.50 -17.34 9.23
C ASN A 50 -2.90 -16.26 8.22
N ALA A 51 -1.93 -15.54 7.65
CA ALA A 51 -2.19 -14.53 6.63
C ALA A 51 -2.66 -15.18 5.33
N VAL A 52 -1.99 -16.24 4.88
CA VAL A 52 -2.39 -17.01 3.69
C VAL A 52 -3.77 -17.64 3.88
N LEU A 53 -4.02 -18.23 5.06
CA LEU A 53 -5.32 -18.83 5.36
C LEU A 53 -6.43 -17.77 5.35
N TRP A 54 -6.17 -16.59 5.89
CA TRP A 54 -7.12 -15.47 5.85
C TRP A 54 -7.43 -15.05 4.41
N MET A 55 -6.41 -14.85 3.57
CA MET A 55 -6.63 -14.51 2.15
C MET A 55 -7.40 -15.59 1.39
N GLN A 56 -7.10 -16.87 1.64
CA GLN A 56 -7.71 -17.98 0.89
C GLN A 56 -9.12 -18.37 1.36
N THR A 57 -9.47 -18.10 2.62
CA THR A 57 -10.67 -18.70 3.22
C THR A 57 -11.59 -17.73 3.95
N ALA A 58 -11.13 -16.52 4.29
CA ALA A 58 -11.95 -15.58 5.03
C ALA A 58 -12.93 -14.85 4.12
N ALA A 59 -14.21 -14.89 4.48
CA ALA A 59 -15.24 -14.06 3.83
C ALA A 59 -14.94 -12.57 3.99
N GLU A 60 -14.22 -12.17 5.04
CA GLU A 60 -13.76 -10.80 5.27
C GLU A 60 -12.76 -10.32 4.22
N TYR A 61 -11.86 -11.18 3.74
CA TYR A 61 -10.94 -10.84 2.66
C TYR A 61 -11.72 -10.60 1.36
N GLU A 62 -12.57 -11.55 0.98
CA GLU A 62 -13.40 -11.45 -0.22
C GLU A 62 -14.27 -10.19 -0.21
N ALA A 63 -14.97 -9.94 0.91
CA ALA A 63 -15.82 -8.76 1.07
C ALA A 63 -14.99 -7.46 1.00
N SER A 64 -13.78 -7.44 1.56
CA SER A 64 -12.89 -6.27 1.52
C SER A 64 -12.40 -5.97 0.11
N ALA A 65 -11.99 -6.99 -0.65
CA ALA A 65 -11.58 -6.84 -2.05
C ALA A 65 -12.73 -6.33 -2.93
N ILE A 66 -13.92 -6.93 -2.80
CA ILE A 66 -15.12 -6.47 -3.52
C ILE A 66 -15.47 -5.02 -3.15
N GLN A 67 -15.40 -4.67 -1.86
CA GLN A 67 -15.66 -3.30 -1.41
C GLN A 67 -14.70 -2.29 -2.04
N ALA A 68 -13.41 -2.62 -2.11
CA ALA A 68 -12.41 -1.76 -2.74
C ALA A 68 -12.72 -1.52 -4.22
N TYR A 69 -13.09 -2.57 -4.96
CA TYR A 69 -13.44 -2.44 -6.38
C TYR A 69 -14.77 -1.73 -6.65
N ARG A 70 -15.78 -1.90 -5.78
CA ARG A 70 -17.01 -1.11 -5.84
C ARG A 70 -16.75 0.37 -5.58
N LEU A 71 -15.87 0.69 -4.63
CA LEU A 71 -15.44 2.07 -4.41
C LEU A 71 -14.68 2.60 -5.63
N ALA A 72 -13.82 1.80 -6.25
CA ALA A 72 -13.13 2.18 -7.47
C ALA A 72 -14.10 2.49 -8.63
N GLN A 73 -15.20 1.74 -8.78
CA GLN A 73 -16.25 2.06 -9.76
C GLN A 73 -16.87 3.44 -9.50
N LEU A 74 -17.23 3.75 -8.24
CA LEU A 74 -17.79 5.05 -7.87
C LEU A 74 -16.80 6.20 -8.10
N GLN A 75 -15.52 5.99 -7.77
CA GLN A 75 -14.48 6.99 -8.01
C GLN A 75 -14.19 7.18 -9.51
N LEU A 76 -14.29 6.11 -10.31
CA LEU A 76 -14.12 6.19 -11.75
C LEU A 76 -15.19 7.08 -12.38
N ASP A 77 -16.44 6.95 -11.94
CA ASP A 77 -17.54 7.80 -12.41
C ASP A 77 -17.33 9.27 -12.06
N ALA A 78 -16.90 9.57 -10.82
CA ALA A 78 -16.58 10.92 -10.40
C ALA A 78 -15.41 11.50 -11.21
N ALA A 79 -14.36 10.71 -11.43
CA ALA A 79 -13.17 11.11 -12.20
C ALA A 79 -13.47 11.36 -13.68
N LEU A 80 -14.39 10.58 -14.27
CA LEU A 80 -14.84 10.80 -15.64
C LEU A 80 -15.65 12.09 -15.80
N ALA A 81 -16.44 12.45 -14.80
CA ALA A 81 -17.25 13.66 -14.79
C ALA A 81 -16.45 14.96 -14.61
N ASP A 82 -15.22 14.87 -14.10
CA ASP A 82 -14.32 16.01 -13.91
C ASP A 82 -13.17 15.97 -14.94
N PRO A 83 -13.16 16.86 -15.95
CA PRO A 83 -12.09 16.94 -16.95
C PRO A 83 -10.70 17.21 -16.35
N SER A 84 -10.65 17.86 -15.18
CA SER A 84 -9.40 18.22 -14.49
C SER A 84 -8.87 17.14 -13.56
N TRP A 85 -9.60 16.03 -13.40
CA TRP A 85 -9.20 14.94 -12.53
C TRP A 85 -7.96 14.20 -13.05
N THR A 86 -7.01 13.97 -12.14
CA THR A 86 -5.89 13.04 -12.33
C THR A 86 -5.52 12.39 -10.99
N ALA A 87 -5.18 11.11 -11.02
CA ALA A 87 -4.61 10.38 -9.89
C ALA A 87 -3.07 10.36 -9.91
N ALA A 88 -2.43 10.68 -11.04
CA ALA A 88 -0.98 10.68 -11.17
C ALA A 88 -0.41 12.08 -10.87
N VAL A 89 0.43 12.21 -9.84
CA VAL A 89 0.96 13.52 -9.42
C VAL A 89 1.94 14.12 -10.42
N GLU A 90 2.53 13.28 -11.26
CA GLU A 90 3.39 13.69 -12.37
C GLU A 90 2.62 14.39 -13.50
N GLN A 91 1.28 14.28 -13.54
CA GLN A 91 0.44 14.97 -14.51
C GLN A 91 0.14 16.39 -14.04
N THR A 92 0.99 17.33 -14.43
CA THR A 92 0.74 18.77 -14.21
C THR A 92 -0.28 19.33 -15.19
N GLU A 93 -0.36 18.74 -16.39
CA GLU A 93 -1.35 19.06 -17.42
C GLU A 93 -2.16 17.80 -17.72
N VAL A 94 -3.48 17.89 -17.63
CA VAL A 94 -4.39 16.76 -17.76
C VAL A 94 -4.87 16.66 -19.20
N SER A 95 -4.43 15.63 -19.92
CA SER A 95 -4.77 15.45 -21.34
C SER A 95 -4.74 13.97 -21.75
N GLY A 96 -5.31 13.68 -22.93
CA GLY A 96 -5.35 12.34 -23.51
C GLY A 96 -6.58 11.51 -23.12
N PRO A 97 -6.75 10.33 -23.75
CA PRO A 97 -7.83 9.41 -23.42
C PRO A 97 -7.75 8.93 -21.96
N PRO A 98 -8.89 8.64 -21.31
CA PRO A 98 -8.93 8.22 -19.92
C PRO A 98 -8.34 6.82 -19.73
N ALA A 99 -7.61 6.65 -18.63
CA ALA A 99 -6.98 5.40 -18.25
C ALA A 99 -7.10 5.13 -16.75
N VAL A 100 -6.98 3.86 -16.37
CA VAL A 100 -6.73 3.43 -14.99
C VAL A 100 -5.45 2.60 -14.96
N VAL A 101 -4.66 2.74 -13.91
CA VAL A 101 -3.43 1.96 -13.72
C VAL A 101 -3.62 1.04 -12.54
N LEU A 102 -3.34 -0.23 -12.74
CA LEU A 102 -3.43 -1.26 -11.73
C LEU A 102 -2.10 -1.99 -11.59
N ASP A 103 -1.74 -2.37 -10.38
CA ASP A 103 -0.83 -3.49 -10.17
C ASP A 103 -1.49 -4.83 -10.60
N LEU A 104 -0.69 -5.89 -10.75
CA LEU A 104 -1.20 -7.24 -11.00
C LEU A 104 -1.24 -8.12 -9.75
N ASP A 105 -0.16 -8.26 -9.00
CA ASP A 105 -0.03 -9.32 -8.00
C ASP A 105 -0.75 -8.93 -6.70
N GLU A 106 -1.66 -9.77 -6.22
CA GLU A 106 -2.56 -9.48 -5.08
C GLU A 106 -3.50 -8.28 -5.31
N THR A 107 -3.48 -7.71 -6.53
CA THR A 107 -4.39 -6.65 -6.99
C THR A 107 -5.40 -7.19 -8.00
N VAL A 108 -4.93 -7.76 -9.11
CA VAL A 108 -5.77 -8.37 -10.17
C VAL A 108 -5.65 -9.90 -10.15
N LEU A 109 -4.41 -10.39 -10.00
CA LEU A 109 -4.05 -11.80 -9.96
C LEU A 109 -3.91 -12.25 -8.51
N ASP A 110 -4.55 -13.36 -8.17
CA ASP A 110 -4.40 -14.01 -6.87
C ASP A 110 -3.28 -15.05 -6.95
N ASN A 111 -2.18 -14.79 -6.24
CA ASN A 111 -1.03 -15.69 -6.12
C ASN A 111 -0.96 -16.37 -4.75
N SER A 112 -2.01 -16.34 -3.93
CA SER A 112 -2.02 -16.94 -2.59
C SER A 112 -1.64 -18.43 -2.58
N ALA A 113 -1.88 -19.15 -3.69
CA ALA A 113 -1.46 -20.55 -3.86
C ALA A 113 0.08 -20.71 -3.87
N PHE A 114 0.83 -19.72 -4.35
CA PHE A 114 2.28 -19.69 -4.25
C PHE A 114 2.73 -19.50 -2.80
N GLU A 115 2.12 -18.55 -2.09
CA GLU A 115 2.41 -18.31 -0.67
C GLU A 115 2.06 -19.52 0.21
N ALA A 116 0.96 -20.21 -0.09
CA ALA A 116 0.59 -21.47 0.56
C ALA A 116 1.66 -22.56 0.34
N ARG A 117 2.23 -22.64 -0.87
CA ARG A 117 3.31 -23.58 -1.18
C ARG A 117 4.57 -23.26 -0.38
N LEU A 118 4.98 -21.98 -0.34
CA LEU A 118 6.12 -21.55 0.46
C LEU A 118 5.93 -21.86 1.95
N ALA A 119 4.73 -21.61 2.48
CA ALA A 119 4.39 -21.91 3.87
C ALA A 119 4.41 -23.41 4.17
N ALA A 120 3.91 -24.25 3.25
CA ALA A 120 3.92 -25.71 3.40
C ALA A 120 5.35 -26.29 3.33
N ASP A 121 6.17 -25.78 2.41
CA ASP A 121 7.54 -26.25 2.19
C ASP A 121 8.55 -25.65 3.21
N GLY A 122 8.13 -24.63 3.99
CA GLY A 122 9.02 -23.87 4.86
C GLY A 122 10.10 -23.11 4.08
N ALA A 123 9.82 -22.78 2.82
CA ALA A 123 10.76 -22.17 1.89
C ALA A 123 10.62 -20.63 1.89
N PRO A 124 11.73 -19.88 1.76
CA PRO A 124 11.65 -18.44 1.57
C PRO A 124 11.23 -18.09 0.14
N TYR A 125 10.72 -16.87 -0.04
CA TYR A 125 10.57 -16.27 -1.35
C TYR A 125 11.94 -16.21 -2.06
N THR A 126 11.97 -16.56 -3.35
CA THR A 126 13.08 -16.27 -4.26
C THR A 126 12.51 -15.88 -5.62
N GLU A 127 13.20 -14.99 -6.33
CA GLU A 127 12.79 -14.55 -7.67
C GLU A 127 12.70 -15.73 -8.67
N ASP A 128 13.60 -16.70 -8.56
CA ASP A 128 13.54 -17.91 -9.39
C ASP A 128 12.32 -18.78 -9.07
N ALA A 129 11.95 -18.94 -7.80
CA ALA A 129 10.74 -19.67 -7.43
C ALA A 129 9.48 -18.94 -7.91
N TRP A 130 9.47 -17.62 -7.81
CA TRP A 130 8.38 -16.78 -8.31
C TRP A 130 8.22 -16.88 -9.83
N ASN A 131 9.33 -16.79 -10.59
CA ASN A 131 9.29 -16.91 -12.04
C ASN A 131 8.81 -18.30 -12.48
N ARG A 132 9.21 -19.37 -11.76
CA ARG A 132 8.66 -20.72 -12.00
C ARG A 132 7.15 -20.77 -11.74
N TRP A 133 6.67 -20.14 -10.66
CA TRP A 133 5.24 -20.04 -10.38
C TRP A 133 4.48 -19.29 -11.49
N ALA A 134 5.01 -18.17 -11.96
CA ALA A 134 4.41 -17.40 -13.05
C ALA A 134 4.28 -18.26 -14.32
N GLU A 135 5.31 -19.05 -14.66
CA GLU A 135 5.30 -19.98 -15.79
C GLU A 135 4.31 -21.14 -15.64
N GLU A 136 3.92 -21.51 -14.41
CA GLU A 136 2.84 -22.49 -14.22
C GLU A 136 1.48 -21.96 -14.70
N ARG A 137 1.34 -20.64 -14.89
CA ARG A 137 0.11 -19.98 -15.34
C ARG A 137 -1.08 -20.30 -14.43
N LYS A 138 -0.89 -20.48 -13.13
CA LYS A 138 -1.97 -20.93 -12.22
C LYS A 138 -2.63 -19.85 -11.36
N ALA A 139 -2.19 -18.60 -11.47
CA ALA A 139 -2.77 -17.51 -10.70
C ALA A 139 -4.29 -17.38 -10.95
N GLY A 140 -5.01 -17.11 -9.86
CA GLY A 140 -6.44 -16.83 -9.85
C GLY A 140 -6.74 -15.35 -10.10
N ALA A 141 -7.98 -14.94 -9.85
CA ALA A 141 -8.38 -13.54 -9.92
C ALA A 141 -8.78 -13.02 -8.54
N VAL A 142 -8.33 -11.82 -8.18
CA VAL A 142 -8.76 -11.15 -6.96
C VAL A 142 -10.26 -10.80 -7.06
N PRO A 143 -11.06 -11.04 -5.99
CA PRO A 143 -12.50 -10.76 -6.02
C PRO A 143 -12.81 -9.31 -6.39
N GLY A 144 -13.74 -9.12 -7.33
CA GLY A 144 -14.17 -7.80 -7.82
C GLY A 144 -13.29 -7.18 -8.92
N ALA A 145 -12.03 -7.62 -9.09
CA ALA A 145 -11.10 -7.02 -10.05
C ALA A 145 -11.60 -7.12 -11.50
N LEU A 146 -12.03 -8.32 -11.91
CA LEU A 146 -12.52 -8.56 -13.28
C LEU A 146 -13.80 -7.79 -13.59
N GLU A 147 -14.67 -7.60 -12.60
CA GLU A 147 -15.90 -6.81 -12.74
C GLU A 147 -15.56 -5.33 -12.94
N PHE A 148 -14.67 -4.78 -12.12
CA PHE A 148 -14.18 -3.41 -12.27
C PHE A 148 -13.49 -3.18 -13.63
N LEU A 149 -12.63 -4.09 -14.07
CA LEU A 149 -11.91 -3.93 -15.34
C LEU A 149 -12.85 -3.95 -16.54
N ARG A 150 -13.84 -4.86 -16.55
CA ARG A 150 -14.91 -4.87 -17.56
C ARG A 150 -15.74 -3.60 -17.52
N TYR A 151 -16.07 -3.11 -16.32
CA TYR A 151 -16.76 -1.84 -16.14
C TYR A 151 -15.96 -0.67 -16.72
N ALA A 152 -14.68 -0.52 -16.35
CA ALA A 152 -13.81 0.53 -16.86
C ALA A 152 -13.72 0.51 -18.40
N ALA A 153 -13.50 -0.67 -18.99
CA ALA A 153 -13.48 -0.84 -20.44
C ALA A 153 -14.82 -0.44 -21.09
N SER A 154 -15.96 -0.82 -20.50
CA SER A 154 -17.30 -0.44 -21.00
C SER A 154 -17.56 1.07 -20.97
N ARG A 155 -16.80 1.81 -20.15
CA ARG A 155 -16.86 3.28 -20.03
C ARG A 155 -15.83 3.98 -20.93
N GLY A 156 -15.18 3.25 -21.83
CA GLY A 156 -14.16 3.79 -22.73
C GLY A 156 -12.85 4.13 -22.03
N VAL A 157 -12.62 3.59 -20.83
CA VAL A 157 -11.40 3.81 -20.05
C VAL A 157 -10.43 2.66 -20.32
N THR A 158 -9.18 2.98 -20.64
CA THR A 158 -8.15 1.95 -20.88
C THR A 158 -7.51 1.50 -19.56
N PRO A 159 -7.57 0.20 -19.22
CA PRO A 159 -6.74 -0.34 -18.15
C PRO A 159 -5.29 -0.52 -18.60
N PHE A 160 -4.35 -0.12 -17.75
CA PHE A 160 -2.93 -0.45 -17.83
C PHE A 160 -2.53 -1.25 -16.60
N TYR A 161 -1.68 -2.25 -16.80
CA TYR A 161 -1.20 -3.18 -15.79
C TYR A 161 0.29 -2.96 -15.59
N VAL A 162 0.68 -2.36 -14.47
CA VAL A 162 2.09 -2.05 -14.16
C VAL A 162 2.58 -2.99 -13.07
N THR A 163 3.41 -3.96 -13.44
CA THR A 163 3.80 -5.08 -12.57
C THR A 163 5.31 -5.17 -12.37
N ASN A 164 5.72 -5.61 -11.18
CA ASN A 164 7.13 -5.91 -10.90
C ASN A 164 7.53 -7.35 -11.28
N ARG A 165 6.65 -8.11 -11.94
CA ARG A 165 7.05 -9.32 -12.64
C ARG A 165 8.14 -9.00 -13.67
N ASP A 166 9.12 -9.90 -13.77
CA ASP A 166 10.19 -9.79 -14.75
C ASP A 166 9.63 -9.99 -16.15
N HIS A 167 10.08 -9.17 -17.11
CA HIS A 167 9.67 -9.25 -18.51
C HIS A 167 9.80 -10.67 -19.11
N ARG A 168 10.74 -11.50 -18.62
CA ARG A 168 10.90 -12.89 -19.08
C ARG A 168 9.66 -13.76 -18.87
N VAL A 169 8.82 -13.47 -17.87
CA VAL A 169 7.58 -14.21 -17.57
C VAL A 169 6.32 -13.46 -18.03
N GLU A 170 6.49 -12.39 -18.80
CA GLU A 170 5.37 -11.59 -19.28
C GLU A 170 4.45 -12.40 -20.21
N GLY A 171 5.01 -13.27 -21.06
CA GLY A 171 4.22 -14.17 -21.91
C GLY A 171 3.27 -15.05 -21.09
N ALA A 172 3.78 -15.72 -20.06
CA ALA A 172 2.96 -16.52 -19.15
C ALA A 172 1.93 -15.66 -18.39
N THR A 173 2.29 -14.43 -18.04
CA THR A 173 1.38 -13.47 -17.41
C THR A 173 0.23 -13.10 -18.34
N ARG A 174 0.50 -12.78 -19.61
CA ARG A 174 -0.53 -12.50 -20.63
C ARG A 174 -1.44 -13.70 -20.87
N ASP A 175 -0.92 -14.92 -20.88
CA ASP A 175 -1.73 -16.14 -21.01
C ASP A 175 -2.74 -16.27 -19.85
N VAL A 176 -2.32 -15.96 -18.62
CA VAL A 176 -3.19 -15.93 -17.44
C VAL A 176 -4.26 -14.84 -17.58
N LEU A 177 -3.87 -13.62 -17.95
CA LEU A 177 -4.80 -12.50 -18.15
C LEU A 177 -5.86 -12.85 -19.21
N ALA A 178 -5.44 -13.43 -20.32
CA ALA A 178 -6.34 -13.89 -21.39
C ALA A 178 -7.29 -14.99 -20.89
N ARG A 179 -6.79 -16.01 -20.17
CA ARG A 179 -7.63 -17.07 -19.60
C ARG A 179 -8.70 -16.51 -18.64
N LEU A 180 -8.33 -15.54 -17.81
CA LEU A 180 -9.25 -14.92 -16.84
C LEU A 180 -10.22 -13.93 -17.50
N GLY A 181 -10.04 -13.62 -18.79
CA GLY A 181 -10.84 -12.64 -19.51
C GLY A 181 -10.58 -11.20 -19.02
N VAL A 182 -9.36 -10.93 -18.58
CA VAL A 182 -8.89 -9.58 -18.27
C VAL A 182 -8.77 -8.78 -19.58
N PRO A 183 -9.35 -7.57 -19.67
CA PRO A 183 -9.23 -6.74 -20.87
C PRO A 183 -7.77 -6.35 -21.13
N VAL A 184 -7.15 -6.89 -22.18
CA VAL A 184 -5.82 -6.51 -22.66
C VAL A 184 -5.97 -6.02 -24.10
N SER A 185 -5.47 -4.83 -24.39
CA SER A 185 -5.54 -4.25 -25.74
C SER A 185 -4.68 -5.07 -26.71
N ALA A 186 -5.21 -5.38 -27.89
CA ALA A 186 -4.44 -6.01 -28.97
C ALA A 186 -3.59 -5.01 -29.75
N ASP A 187 -4.01 -3.74 -29.79
CA ASP A 187 -3.41 -2.70 -30.62
C ASP A 187 -2.30 -1.90 -29.91
N ARG A 188 -2.20 -2.04 -28.59
CA ARG A 188 -1.25 -1.30 -27.75
C ARG A 188 -0.81 -2.16 -26.60
N ASP A 189 0.45 -2.01 -26.23
CA ASP A 189 0.93 -2.58 -25.00
C ASP A 189 0.32 -1.90 -23.76
N VAL A 190 -0.37 -2.70 -22.95
CA VAL A 190 -0.97 -2.29 -21.67
C VAL A 190 -0.43 -3.10 -20.49
N VAL A 191 0.51 -4.02 -20.68
CA VAL A 191 1.16 -4.78 -19.60
C VAL A 191 2.62 -4.34 -19.54
N LEU A 192 2.95 -3.50 -18.56
CA LEU A 192 4.28 -2.90 -18.42
C LEU A 192 5.05 -3.63 -17.31
N ALA A 193 5.96 -4.51 -17.72
CA ALA A 193 6.74 -5.37 -16.83
C ALA A 193 8.04 -4.70 -16.36
N ARG A 194 8.66 -5.24 -15.29
CA ARG A 194 10.00 -4.83 -14.88
C ARG A 194 11.04 -5.41 -15.84
N HIS A 195 12.15 -4.69 -16.05
CA HIS A 195 13.20 -5.01 -17.03
C HIS A 195 12.74 -4.94 -18.50
N GLU A 196 11.51 -4.48 -18.73
CA GLU A 196 11.03 -4.10 -20.05
C GLU A 196 11.48 -2.64 -20.32
N ASN A 197 11.96 -2.33 -21.52
CA ASN A 197 12.28 -0.96 -21.95
C ASN A 197 13.21 -0.15 -20.98
N GLY A 198 14.10 -0.83 -20.25
CA GLY A 198 15.02 -0.20 -19.28
C GLY A 198 14.38 0.17 -17.94
N TRP A 199 13.19 -0.35 -17.63
CA TRP A 199 12.52 -0.19 -16.34
C TRP A 199 13.07 -1.17 -15.30
N ASP A 200 14.31 -0.96 -14.87
CA ASP A 200 15.00 -1.88 -13.96
C ASP A 200 14.64 -1.68 -12.48
N ALA A 201 14.03 -0.54 -12.15
CA ALA A 201 13.62 -0.25 -10.78
C ALA A 201 12.30 -0.94 -10.44
N SER A 202 12.19 -1.45 -9.20
CA SER A 202 10.92 -1.92 -8.66
C SER A 202 9.93 -0.78 -8.44
N ASP A 203 10.39 0.46 -8.27
CA ASP A 203 9.48 1.58 -8.25
C ASP A 203 8.81 1.73 -9.63
N LYS A 204 7.50 1.98 -9.62
CA LYS A 204 6.68 1.98 -10.82
C LYS A 204 6.56 3.35 -11.48
N SER A 205 7.36 4.33 -11.03
CA SER A 205 7.20 5.73 -11.44
C SER A 205 7.52 5.94 -12.91
N SER A 206 8.57 5.30 -13.44
CA SER A 206 8.95 5.42 -14.86
C SER A 206 7.89 4.86 -15.80
N ARG A 207 7.31 3.71 -15.45
CA ARG A 207 6.20 3.06 -16.17
C ARG A 207 4.93 3.90 -16.11
N ARG A 208 4.59 4.42 -14.93
CA ARG A 208 3.43 5.32 -14.76
C ARG A 208 3.62 6.64 -15.53
N GLN A 209 4.83 7.19 -15.55
CA GLN A 209 5.16 8.38 -16.36
C GLN A 209 4.97 8.13 -17.86
N ALA A 210 5.36 6.96 -18.37
CA ALA A 210 5.14 6.60 -19.77
C ALA A 210 3.64 6.58 -20.14
N ILE A 211 2.79 6.08 -19.24
CA ILE A 211 1.33 6.12 -19.40
C ILE A 211 0.83 7.56 -19.30
N ALA A 212 1.27 8.30 -18.29
CA ALA A 212 0.87 9.69 -18.02
C ALA A 212 1.21 10.65 -19.17
N ALA A 213 2.23 10.35 -19.97
CA ALA A 213 2.61 11.12 -21.16
C ALA A 213 1.60 11.01 -22.32
N THR A 214 0.74 9.98 -22.32
CA THR A 214 -0.18 9.69 -23.43
C THR A 214 -1.64 9.58 -23.00
N HIS A 215 -1.90 9.37 -21.70
CA HIS A 215 -3.24 9.12 -21.16
C HIS A 215 -3.49 9.96 -19.91
N ARG A 216 -4.76 10.28 -19.68
CA ARG A 216 -5.24 10.86 -18.44
C ARG A 216 -5.50 9.76 -17.42
N ILE A 217 -4.67 9.66 -16.37
CA ILE A 217 -4.78 8.59 -15.38
C ILE A 217 -5.82 8.98 -14.33
N LEU A 218 -6.94 8.27 -14.30
CA LEU A 218 -8.07 8.54 -13.42
C LEU A 218 -7.92 7.89 -12.05
N LEU A 219 -7.35 6.67 -12.00
CA LEU A 219 -7.16 5.91 -10.76
C LEU A 219 -5.82 5.16 -10.79
N LEU A 220 -5.21 5.03 -9.60
CA LEU A 220 -4.09 4.14 -9.31
C LEU A 220 -4.58 3.11 -8.29
N ILE A 221 -4.46 1.82 -8.61
CA ILE A 221 -5.00 0.73 -7.78
C ILE A 221 -3.88 -0.30 -7.55
N GLY A 222 -3.65 -0.67 -6.31
CA GLY A 222 -2.69 -1.72 -5.95
C GLY A 222 -2.81 -2.12 -4.49
N ASP A 223 -2.24 -3.27 -4.15
CA ASP A 223 -2.14 -3.79 -2.78
C ASP A 223 -1.02 -3.08 -2.00
N ASN A 224 0.02 -2.60 -2.69
CA ASN A 224 1.13 -1.90 -2.10
C ASN A 224 0.99 -0.37 -2.21
N PHE A 225 1.56 0.33 -1.22
CA PHE A 225 1.52 1.80 -1.19
C PHE A 225 2.24 2.42 -2.38
N GLU A 226 3.27 1.76 -2.94
CA GLU A 226 4.02 2.27 -4.10
C GLU A 226 3.24 2.24 -5.41
N ASP A 227 2.18 1.44 -5.49
CA ASP A 227 1.28 1.40 -6.66
C ASP A 227 0.36 2.62 -6.70
N SER A 228 -0.11 3.02 -5.52
CA SER A 228 -1.07 4.11 -5.31
C SER A 228 -0.42 5.47 -5.00
N SER A 229 0.89 5.49 -4.75
CA SER A 229 1.61 6.72 -4.44
C SER A 229 2.62 7.11 -5.52
N ALA A 230 2.74 8.41 -5.72
CA ALA A 230 3.91 8.96 -6.38
C ALA A 230 5.10 8.98 -5.42
N ALA A 231 6.29 8.64 -5.93
CA ALA A 231 7.54 8.86 -5.22
C ALA A 231 7.54 10.27 -4.60
N ARG A 232 7.80 10.38 -3.28
CA ARG A 232 7.65 11.63 -2.50
C ARG A 232 8.57 12.74 -3.02
N GLY A 233 8.13 13.45 -4.06
CA GLY A 233 8.49 14.83 -4.32
C GLY A 233 7.74 15.73 -3.35
N ARG A 234 8.38 16.78 -2.86
CA ARG A 234 7.88 17.68 -1.80
C ARG A 234 6.55 18.33 -2.23
N ALA A 235 5.42 17.69 -1.88
CA ALA A 235 4.10 18.14 -2.29
C ALA A 235 3.68 19.42 -1.55
N SER A 236 3.29 20.42 -2.33
CA SER A 236 2.38 21.49 -1.92
C SER A 236 1.04 20.86 -1.52
N ARG A 237 0.43 21.36 -0.43
CA ARG A 237 -0.87 20.91 0.09
C ARG A 237 -1.99 21.24 -0.89
N THR A 238 -2.29 20.33 -1.80
CA THR A 238 -3.57 20.26 -2.53
C THR A 238 -4.03 18.81 -2.55
N ALA A 239 -5.25 18.62 -2.05
CA ALA A 239 -5.97 17.38 -1.77
C ALA A 239 -5.52 16.12 -2.53
N THR A 240 -4.81 15.23 -1.83
CA THR A 240 -4.70 13.82 -2.22
C THR A 240 -5.91 13.08 -1.66
N GLY A 241 -6.87 12.74 -2.53
CA GLY A 241 -7.93 11.79 -2.21
C GLY A 241 -7.34 10.38 -2.18
N CYS A 242 -6.69 10.03 -1.08
CA CYS A 242 -6.22 8.66 -0.84
C CYS A 242 -7.42 7.83 -0.35
N CYS A 243 -7.80 6.78 -1.07
CA CYS A 243 -8.74 5.77 -0.58
C CYS A 243 -8.04 4.88 0.46
N SER A 244 -7.80 5.43 1.65
CA SER A 244 -7.48 4.66 2.84
C SER A 244 -8.68 4.74 3.78
N SER A 245 -9.43 3.65 3.89
CA SER A 245 -10.57 3.54 4.81
C SER A 245 -10.11 3.65 6.27
N THR A 246 -10.81 4.50 7.04
CA THR A 246 -10.82 4.72 8.51
C THR A 246 -10.44 6.18 8.81
N THR A 247 -11.36 7.09 9.16
CA THR A 247 -12.12 7.10 10.42
C THR A 247 -13.47 7.85 10.33
N ARG A 248 -14.36 7.43 11.23
CA ARG A 248 -15.72 7.86 11.57
C ARG A 248 -15.86 9.36 11.92
N SER A 249 -16.88 10.01 11.37
CA SER A 249 -17.49 11.21 11.98
C SER A 249 -19.00 11.02 11.98
N GLY A 250 -19.57 10.91 13.18
CA GLY A 250 -20.98 11.18 13.39
C GLY A 250 -21.25 12.67 13.21
N ASP A 251 -22.53 12.96 13.05
CA ASP A 251 -23.17 14.26 12.98
C ASP A 251 -23.10 14.97 11.62
N GLY A 252 -24.27 14.96 10.97
CA GLY A 252 -24.55 15.75 9.79
C GLY A 252 -24.49 17.24 10.10
N SER A 253 -23.68 17.95 9.34
CA SER A 253 -23.93 19.30 8.85
C SER A 253 -22.76 19.67 7.94
N GLY A 254 -23.08 20.02 6.70
CA GLY A 254 -22.08 20.40 5.72
C GLY A 254 -21.33 21.66 6.14
N SER A 255 -20.04 21.73 5.82
CA SER A 255 -19.38 23.00 5.53
C SER A 255 -18.08 22.76 4.78
N CYS A 256 -18.05 23.23 3.52
CA CYS A 256 -16.84 23.46 2.74
C CYS A 256 -15.97 24.52 3.44
N CYS A 257 -14.79 24.14 3.93
CA CYS A 257 -13.81 25.13 4.39
C CYS A 257 -12.76 25.41 3.32
N ARG A 258 -13.03 26.45 2.54
CA ARG A 258 -12.08 27.22 1.72
C ARG A 258 -11.28 28.13 2.67
N THR A 259 -9.95 28.03 2.71
CA THR A 259 -9.10 29.00 3.43
C THR A 259 -8.07 29.63 2.49
N ARG A 260 -8.15 30.96 2.37
CA ARG A 260 -7.12 31.83 1.77
C ARG A 260 -6.03 32.15 2.83
N PRO A 261 -4.80 32.51 2.40
CA PRO A 261 -3.64 32.61 3.28
C PRO A 261 -3.39 34.04 3.79
N THR A 262 -2.96 34.15 5.05
CA THR A 262 -2.28 35.34 5.58
C THR A 262 -1.20 34.97 6.61
N ASP A 263 0.02 35.40 6.28
CA ASP A 263 1.13 35.90 7.11
C ASP A 263 2.07 34.96 7.94
N PRO A 264 3.39 35.21 7.94
CA PRO A 264 4.44 34.28 8.37
C PRO A 264 4.96 34.60 9.78
N GLY A 265 5.34 33.56 10.53
CA GLY A 265 6.15 33.78 11.72
C GLY A 265 6.08 32.66 12.75
N ARG A 266 6.89 31.61 12.56
CA ARG A 266 7.64 30.98 13.65
C ARG A 266 8.61 29.94 13.11
N ARG A 267 9.89 30.13 13.44
CA ARG A 267 11.01 29.22 13.16
C ARG A 267 10.79 27.85 13.84
N PRO A 268 11.15 26.73 13.21
CA PRO A 268 11.30 25.46 13.91
C PRO A 268 12.66 25.34 14.61
N SER A 269 12.65 24.72 15.78
CA SER A 269 13.79 24.36 16.60
C SER A 269 14.68 23.31 15.93
N ARG A 270 16.00 23.47 16.09
CA ARG A 270 17.03 22.54 15.65
C ARG A 270 17.04 21.28 16.53
N SER A 271 17.09 20.11 15.89
CA SER A 271 17.61 18.87 16.48
C SER A 271 18.62 18.25 15.50
N ALA A 272 19.71 17.72 16.07
CA ALA A 272 21.01 17.48 15.44
C ALA A 272 21.06 16.31 14.40
N PRO A 273 22.00 16.34 13.44
CA PRO A 273 22.16 15.28 12.45
C PRO A 273 22.91 14.05 12.99
N ARG A 274 22.48 12.86 12.53
CA ARG A 274 23.11 11.55 12.76
C ARG A 274 24.46 11.45 12.03
N ASN A 275 25.45 10.95 12.76
CA ASN A 275 26.79 10.54 12.30
C ASN A 275 26.74 9.67 11.03
N ARG A 276 27.38 10.13 9.94
CA ARG A 276 27.80 9.26 8.82
C ARG A 276 29.27 8.92 8.99
N ARG A 277 29.58 7.62 9.03
CA ARG A 277 30.94 7.07 8.98
C ARG A 277 31.57 7.38 7.61
N MET A 278 32.78 7.94 7.61
CA MET A 278 33.64 8.13 6.44
C MET A 278 34.34 6.81 6.06
N PRO A 279 34.62 6.54 4.76
CA PRO A 279 35.42 5.40 4.33
C PRO A 279 36.93 5.67 4.47
N PRO A 280 37.78 4.64 4.65
CA PRO A 280 39.21 4.80 4.87
C PRO A 280 39.97 5.18 3.58
N ARG A 281 40.93 6.10 3.73
CA ARG A 281 41.86 6.52 2.67
C ARG A 281 42.93 5.45 2.41
N SER A 282 43.15 5.13 1.14
CA SER A 282 44.23 4.29 0.61
C SER A 282 45.61 4.85 0.96
N ARG A 283 46.48 4.05 1.59
CA ARG A 283 47.91 4.34 1.72
C ARG A 283 48.65 3.88 0.47
N ARG A 284 49.42 4.78 -0.15
CA ARG A 284 50.36 4.49 -1.22
C ARG A 284 51.52 3.65 -0.68
N SER A 285 51.87 2.61 -1.43
CA SER A 285 53.07 1.80 -1.26
C SER A 285 54.27 2.50 -1.90
N THR A 286 55.39 2.53 -1.18
CA THR A 286 56.73 2.72 -1.74
C THR A 286 57.59 1.58 -1.20
N ALA A 287 58.02 0.70 -2.09
CA ALA A 287 59.03 -0.34 -1.88
C ALA A 287 60.44 0.29 -1.81
N PRO A 288 61.48 -0.46 -1.43
CA PRO A 288 61.97 -1.65 -2.15
C PRO A 288 61.79 -2.97 -1.41
#